data_AF-A0A4Y2SDR7-F1
#
_entry.id   AF-A0A4Y2SDR7-F1
#
_cell.length_a   1.000
_cell.length_b   1.000
_cell.length_c   1.000
_cell.angle_alpha   90.00
_cell.angle_beta   90.00
_cell.angle_gamma   90.00
#
_symmetry.space_group_name_H-M   'P 1'
#
loop_
_entity.id
_entity.type
_entity.pdbx_description
1 polymer ?
#
loop_
_entity_poly.entity_id
_entity_poly.type
_entity_poly.pdbx_seq_one_letter_code
_entity_poly.pdbx_strand_id
1 'polypeptide(L)'
;MHAKKMKLPTFQRALQIKEIADCGIKVVVSGGKYGDMALHYLNKYGIMAVRLQSKFDVRRLCRTVGATPLPKLCTPSKEELGFCDQVYISEIGDTPVVIFKQGTYLAS
;
A
#
# COMPACT_ATOMS: atom_id res chain seq x y z
N MET A 1 -2.07 9.92 5.40
CA MET A 1 -2.09 9.29 4.06
C MET A 1 -2.49 7.82 4.19
N HIS A 2 -3.41 7.31 3.36
CA HIS A 2 -3.91 5.94 3.51
C HIS A 2 -2.97 4.92 2.87
N ALA A 3 -2.48 3.94 3.64
CA ALA A 3 -1.64 2.85 3.13
C ALA A 3 -2.33 1.50 3.37
N LYS A 4 -2.63 0.77 2.29
CA LYS A 4 -3.34 -0.51 2.32
C LYS A 4 -2.41 -1.64 1.88
N LYS A 5 -2.40 -2.73 2.65
CA LYS A 5 -1.78 -3.99 2.23
C LYS A 5 -2.74 -4.79 1.38
N MET A 6 -2.26 -5.24 0.22
CA MET A 6 -3.02 -6.00 -0.75
C MET A 6 -2.17 -7.17 -1.23
N LYS A 7 -2.54 -8.41 -0.88
CA LYS A 7 -2.02 -9.57 -1.62
C LYS A 7 -2.64 -9.47 -3.03
N LEU A 8 -1.81 -9.30 -4.05
CA LEU A 8 -2.23 -9.44 -5.44
C LEU A 8 -2.21 -10.93 -5.80
N PRO A 9 -3.35 -11.64 -5.86
CA PRO A 9 -3.44 -12.77 -6.75
C PRO A 9 -3.34 -12.24 -8.18
N THR A 10 -2.53 -12.92 -8.97
CA THR A 10 -2.37 -12.79 -10.41
C THR A 10 -3.71 -12.47 -11.08
N PHE A 11 -3.71 -11.45 -11.96
CA PHE A 11 -4.80 -11.12 -12.89
C PHE A 11 -6.09 -10.53 -12.26
N GLN A 12 -6.34 -9.21 -12.35
CA GLN A 12 -7.71 -8.69 -12.59
C GLN A 12 -7.81 -7.16 -12.81
N ARG A 13 -8.24 -6.83 -14.04
CA ARG A 13 -9.09 -5.72 -14.54
C ARG A 13 -8.91 -4.31 -13.93
N ALA A 14 -8.47 -3.38 -14.78
CA ALA A 14 -8.29 -1.94 -14.54
C ALA A 14 -9.43 -1.21 -13.80
N LEU A 15 -10.65 -1.76 -13.78
CA LEU A 15 -11.80 -1.20 -13.06
C LEU A 15 -11.55 -1.13 -11.54
N GLN A 16 -10.94 -2.16 -10.95
CA GLN A 16 -10.68 -2.18 -9.50
C GLN A 16 -9.67 -1.12 -9.08
N ILE A 17 -8.73 -0.77 -9.96
CA ILE A 17 -7.73 0.28 -9.68
C ILE A 17 -8.40 1.66 -9.68
N LYS A 18 -9.41 1.87 -10.55
CA LYS A 18 -10.21 3.10 -10.55
C LYS A 18 -10.96 3.27 -9.24
N GLU A 19 -11.67 2.23 -8.80
CA GLU A 19 -12.42 2.28 -7.53
C GLU A 19 -11.50 2.55 -6.33
N ILE A 20 -10.29 1.97 -6.33
CA ILE A 20 -9.27 2.22 -5.30
C ILE A 20 -8.76 3.67 -5.33
N ALA A 21 -8.60 4.23 -6.52
CA ALA A 21 -8.23 5.63 -6.70
C ALA A 21 -9.36 6.56 -6.21
N ASP A 22 -10.61 6.22 -6.52
CA ASP A 22 -11.81 6.95 -6.08
C ASP A 22 -11.98 6.89 -4.55
N CYS A 23 -11.55 5.80 -3.90
CA CYS A 23 -11.47 5.71 -2.44
C CYS A 23 -10.40 6.63 -1.81
N GLY A 24 -9.53 7.27 -2.60
CA GLY A 24 -8.48 8.16 -2.10
C GLY A 24 -7.29 7.43 -1.48
N ILE A 25 -7.01 6.19 -1.91
CA ILE A 25 -5.81 5.47 -1.51
C ILE A 25 -4.61 6.03 -2.26
N LYS A 26 -3.56 6.40 -1.51
CA LYS A 26 -2.32 6.94 -2.08
C LYS A 26 -1.20 5.89 -2.16
N VAL A 27 -1.24 4.87 -1.31
CA VAL A 27 -0.18 3.84 -1.25
C VAL A 27 -0.78 2.44 -1.21
N VAL A 28 -0.34 1.58 -2.11
CA VAL A 28 -0.72 0.16 -2.20
C VAL A 28 0.51 -0.71 -1.97
N VAL A 29 0.46 -1.55 -0.95
CA VAL A 29 1.57 -2.44 -0.57
C VAL A 29 1.22 -3.87 -0.92
N SER A 30 2.00 -4.56 -1.75
CA SER A 30 1.75 -5.95 -2.14
C SER A 30 2.91 -6.88 -1.87
N GLY A 31 2.56 -8.13 -1.51
CA GLY A 31 3.53 -9.23 -1.42
C GLY A 31 3.87 -9.90 -2.75
N GLY A 32 3.02 -9.69 -3.76
CA GLY A 32 3.16 -10.30 -5.09
C GLY A 32 3.86 -9.37 -6.08
N LYS A 33 4.07 -9.86 -7.31
CA LYS A 33 4.43 -9.01 -8.45
C LYS A 33 3.22 -8.17 -8.85
N TYR A 34 3.44 -6.91 -9.20
CA TYR A 34 2.44 -6.11 -9.89
C TYR A 34 2.48 -6.46 -11.39
N GLY A 35 1.33 -6.53 -12.05
CA GLY A 35 1.29 -6.66 -13.51
C GLY A 35 1.59 -5.32 -14.18
N ASP A 36 2.18 -5.33 -15.38
CA ASP A 36 2.63 -4.11 -16.08
C ASP A 36 1.51 -3.11 -16.32
N MET A 37 0.32 -3.59 -16.74
CA MET A 37 -0.86 -2.75 -16.89
C MET A 37 -1.30 -2.12 -15.55
N ALA A 38 -1.22 -2.87 -14.45
CA ALA A 38 -1.61 -2.35 -13.14
C ALA A 38 -0.68 -1.22 -12.69
N LEU A 39 0.64 -1.36 -12.90
CA LEU A 39 1.62 -0.30 -12.62
C LEU A 39 1.35 0.95 -13.45
N HIS A 40 1.04 0.79 -14.75
CA HIS A 40 0.71 1.93 -15.59
C HIS A 40 -0.51 2.69 -15.06
N TYR A 41 -1.58 1.99 -14.67
CA TYR A 41 -2.75 2.66 -14.10
C TYR A 41 -2.44 3.31 -12.76
N LEU A 42 -1.73 2.65 -11.86
CA LEU A 42 -1.34 3.21 -10.56
C LEU A 42 -0.52 4.50 -10.71
N ASN A 43 0.44 4.53 -11.63
CA ASN A 43 1.20 5.74 -11.95
C ASN A 43 0.32 6.86 -12.50
N LYS A 44 -0.67 6.52 -13.35
CA LYS A 44 -1.62 7.51 -13.90
C LYS A 44 -2.48 8.17 -12.81
N TYR A 45 -2.83 7.43 -11.75
CA TYR A 45 -3.57 7.95 -10.61
C TYR A 45 -2.68 8.52 -9.49
N GLY A 46 -1.35 8.52 -9.65
CA GLY A 46 -0.42 9.00 -8.62
C GLY A 46 -0.39 8.12 -7.37
N ILE A 47 -0.67 6.82 -7.53
CA ILE A 47 -0.69 5.84 -6.43
C ILE A 47 0.66 5.14 -6.37
N MET A 48 1.30 5.19 -5.21
CA MET A 48 2.59 4.55 -4.98
C MET A 48 2.40 3.03 -4.76
N ALA A 49 3.02 2.23 -5.61
CA ALA A 49 3.04 0.77 -5.51
C ALA A 49 4.29 0.30 -4.77
N VAL A 50 4.13 -0.36 -3.63
CA VAL A 50 5.25 -0.84 -2.80
C VAL A 50 5.24 -2.36 -2.75
N ARG A 51 6.30 -2.99 -3.26
CA ARG A 51 6.45 -4.45 -3.23
C ARG A 51 7.27 -4.88 -2.03
N LEU A 52 6.72 -5.80 -1.22
CA LEU A 52 7.41 -6.40 -0.08
C LEU A 52 7.40 -7.93 -0.19
N GLN A 53 8.54 -8.56 -0.47
CA GLN A 53 8.61 -10.03 -0.60
C GLN A 53 8.35 -10.76 0.73
N SER A 54 8.65 -10.13 1.87
CA SER A 54 8.56 -10.74 3.20
C SER A 54 7.16 -10.62 3.80
N LYS A 55 6.47 -11.76 3.94
CA LYS A 55 5.12 -11.85 4.54
C LYS A 55 5.04 -11.24 5.95
N PHE A 56 6.15 -11.30 6.70
CA PHE A 56 6.26 -10.76 8.04
C PHE A 56 6.23 -9.23 8.04
N ASP A 57 6.98 -8.59 7.15
CA ASP A 57 7.07 -7.12 7.10
C ASP A 57 5.75 -6.52 6.67
N VAL A 58 5.07 -7.15 5.72
CA VAL A 58 3.76 -6.68 5.34
C VAL A 58 2.77 -6.85 6.51
N ARG A 59 2.91 -7.87 7.38
CA ARG A 59 2.03 -8.03 8.57
C ARG A 59 2.34 -6.97 9.63
N ARG A 60 3.62 -6.64 9.84
CA ARG A 60 4.05 -5.57 10.75
C ARG A 60 3.55 -4.21 10.27
N LEU A 61 3.66 -3.92 8.99
CA LEU A 61 3.14 -2.69 8.38
C LEU A 61 1.64 -2.52 8.60
N CYS A 62 0.85 -3.58 8.37
CA CYS A 62 -0.59 -3.57 8.68
C CYS A 62 -0.88 -3.21 10.14
N ARG A 63 -0.16 -3.84 11.08
CA ARG A 63 -0.36 -3.58 12.51
C ARG A 63 0.04 -2.16 12.90
N THR A 64 1.12 -1.65 12.31
CA THR A 64 1.65 -0.30 12.56
C THR A 64 0.65 0.72 12.05
N VAL A 65 0.27 0.62 10.77
CA VAL A 65 -0.64 1.55 10.09
C VAL A 65 -2.12 1.37 10.50
N GLY A 66 -2.45 0.32 11.27
CA GLY A 66 -3.83 -0.02 11.62
C GLY A 66 -4.66 -0.54 10.44
N ALA A 67 -4.01 -0.98 9.35
CA ALA A 67 -4.68 -1.47 8.16
C ALA A 67 -5.03 -2.96 8.26
N THR A 68 -6.24 -3.33 7.83
CA THR A 68 -6.64 -4.74 7.73
C THR A 68 -6.13 -5.36 6.43
N PRO A 69 -5.38 -6.48 6.49
CA PRO A 69 -4.88 -7.14 5.29
C PRO A 69 -6.01 -7.81 4.50
N LEU A 70 -6.38 -7.28 3.35
CA LEU A 70 -7.37 -7.95 2.49
C LEU A 70 -6.71 -8.97 1.54
N PRO A 71 -7.28 -10.18 1.44
CA PRO A 71 -6.81 -11.21 0.51
C PRO A 71 -7.29 -10.99 -0.94
N LYS A 72 -8.26 -10.09 -1.17
CA LYS A 72 -8.85 -9.80 -2.49
C LYS A 72 -8.84 -8.29 -2.79
N LEU A 73 -8.78 -7.95 -4.08
CA LEU A 73 -9.02 -6.62 -4.64
C LEU A 73 -10.53 -6.29 -4.55
N CYS A 74 -11.00 -6.02 -3.35
CA CYS A 74 -12.34 -5.49 -3.11
C CYS A 74 -12.24 -4.04 -2.63
N THR A 75 -13.28 -3.28 -2.93
CA THR A 75 -13.46 -1.88 -2.52
C THR A 75 -13.24 -1.82 -1.00
N PRO A 76 -12.16 -1.16 -0.52
CA PRO A 76 -11.93 -0.99 0.91
C PRO A 76 -13.13 -0.29 1.55
N SER A 77 -13.62 -0.82 2.66
CA SER A 77 -14.38 0.03 3.58
C SER A 77 -13.40 1.01 4.26
N LYS A 78 -13.90 2.18 4.68
CA LYS A 78 -13.07 3.19 5.36
C LYS A 78 -12.41 2.65 6.65
N GLU A 79 -13.05 1.68 7.29
CA GLU A 79 -12.59 1.04 8.54
C GLU A 79 -11.38 0.10 8.32
N GLU A 80 -11.20 -0.40 7.10
CA GLU A 80 -10.08 -1.27 6.74
C GLU A 80 -8.85 -0.49 6.24
N LEU A 81 -9.00 0.82 6.02
CA LEU A 81 -7.92 1.70 5.60
C LEU A 81 -7.04 2.06 6.78
N GLY A 82 -5.75 1.74 6.69
CA GLY A 82 -4.79 2.25 7.66
C GLY A 82 -4.26 3.63 7.27
N PHE A 83 -3.86 4.40 8.28
CA PHE A 83 -3.33 5.74 8.14
C PHE A 83 -1.84 5.83 8.49
N CYS A 84 -1.07 6.46 7.63
CA CYS A 84 0.35 6.75 7.80
C CYS A 84 0.63 8.22 7.48
N ASP A 85 1.43 8.90 8.31
CA ASP A 85 1.69 10.34 8.15
C ASP A 85 2.53 10.63 6.90
N GLN A 86 3.66 9.94 6.78
CA GLN A 86 4.62 10.15 5.71
C GLN A 86 5.10 8.83 5.14
N VAL A 87 5.07 8.72 3.81
CA VAL A 87 5.67 7.61 3.08
C VAL A 87 6.60 8.21 2.05
N TYR A 88 7.88 7.83 2.10
CA TYR A 88 8.88 8.30 1.16
C TYR A 88 9.89 7.19 0.85
N ILE A 89 10.56 7.35 -0.29
CA ILE A 89 11.66 6.48 -0.69
C ILE A 89 12.94 7.16 -0.22
N SER A 90 13.80 6.41 0.46
CA SER A 90 15.13 6.85 0.90
C SER A 90 16.16 5.82 0.47
N GLU A 91 17.39 6.24 0.24
CA GLU A 91 18.50 5.34 -0.03
C GLU A 91 19.33 5.18 1.23
N ILE A 92 19.63 3.94 1.61
CA ILE A 92 20.52 3.62 2.72
C ILE A 92 21.56 2.65 2.17
N GLY A 93 22.82 3.11 2.07
CA GLY A 93 23.93 2.30 1.54
C GLY A 93 23.62 1.70 0.16
N ASP A 94 23.23 2.56 -0.78
CA ASP A 94 22.89 2.22 -2.19
C ASP A 94 21.65 1.32 -2.38
N THR A 95 20.92 1.00 -1.31
CA THR A 95 19.67 0.26 -1.39
C THR A 95 18.47 1.21 -1.24
N PRO A 96 17.58 1.29 -2.25
CA PRO A 96 16.34 2.06 -2.11
C PRO A 96 15.39 1.34 -1.14
N VAL A 97 15.04 2.03 -0.07
CA VAL A 97 14.10 1.57 0.94
C VAL A 97 12.88 2.48 0.99
N VAL A 98 11.71 1.89 1.22
CA VAL A 98 10.47 2.65 1.43
C VAL A 98 10.27 2.82 2.93
N ILE A 99 10.33 4.06 3.39
CA ILE A 99 10.15 4.42 4.80
C ILE A 99 8.71 4.86 5.01
N PHE A 100 8.03 4.12 5.88
CA PHE A 100 6.72 4.49 6.41
C PHE A 100 6.95 5.11 7.78
N LYS A 101 6.84 6.43 7.86
CA LYS A 101 6.94 7.18 9.10
C LYS A 101 5.54 7.43 9.63
N GLN A 102 5.23 6.75 10.72
CA GLN A 102 4.04 7.03 11.51
C GLN A 102 4.47 7.87 12.69
N GLY A 103 3.98 9.10 12.76
CA GLY A 103 4.17 9.96 13.90
C GLY A 103 3.32 9.41 15.03
N THR A 104 3.88 8.57 15.88
CA THR A 104 3.30 8.31 17.20
C THR A 104 3.36 9.62 17.99
N TYR A 105 2.30 10.41 17.91
CA TYR A 105 1.94 11.34 18.98
C TYR A 105 1.25 10.54 20.08
N LEU A 106 2.06 9.87 20.91
CA LEU A 106 1.74 9.38 22.24
C LEU A 106 3.07 9.48 23.02
N ALA A 107 3.18 10.07 24.20
CA ALA A 107 2.19 10.63 25.10
C ALA A 107 2.89 11.61 26.06
N SER A 108 2.33 12.80 26.19
CA SER A 108 2.35 13.60 27.43
C SER A 108 1.24 14.63 27.34
#